data_AF-Q0AZW7-F1
#
_entry.id   AF-Q0AZW7-F1
#
_cell.length_a   1.000
_cell.length_b   1.000
_cell.length_c   1.000
_cell.angle_alpha   90.00
_cell.angle_beta   90.00
_cell.angle_gamma   90.00
#
_symmetry.space_group_name_H-M   'P 1'
#
loop_
_entity.id
_entity.type
_entity.pdbx_description
1 polymer ?
#
loop_
_entity_poly.entity_id
_entity_poly.type
_entity_poly.pdbx_seq_one_letter_code
_entity_poly.pdbx_strand_id
1 'polypeptide(L)' 'MKSLMEYLGIEAGRYQTAWISGAEGIKFQQTMQKLVEDVKKLGPNYKLREAK' A
#
# COMPACT_ATOMS: atom_id res chain seq x y z
N MET A 1 10.73 -3.27 7.45
CA MET A 1 10.13 -3.41 6.10
C MET A 1 9.80 -2.07 5.48
N LYS A 2 9.01 -1.20 6.15
CA LYS A 2 8.70 0.16 5.64
C LYS A 2 9.95 0.97 5.23
N SER A 3 10.95 1.04 6.11
CA SER A 3 12.23 1.70 5.85
C SER A 3 13.01 1.12 4.66
N LEU A 4 12.96 -0.21 4.47
CA LEU A 4 13.58 -0.85 3.31
C LEU A 4 12.87 -0.47 2.01
N MET A 5 11.53 -0.43 2.02
CA MET A 5 10.74 -0.04 0.85
C MET A 5 11.00 1.41 0.46
N GLU A 6 11.06 2.31 1.45
CA GLU A 6 11.42 3.71 1.24
C GLU A 6 12.86 3.84 0.69
N TYR A 7 13.81 3.06 1.22
CA TYR A 7 15.18 3.00 0.72
C TYR A 7 15.26 2.53 -0.74
N LEU A 8 14.44 1.55 -1.13
CA LEU A 8 14.31 1.09 -2.52
C LEU A 8 13.54 2.08 -3.43
N GLY A 9 13.12 3.23 -2.88
CA GLY A 9 12.46 4.29 -3.63
C GLY A 9 10.94 4.17 -3.72
N ILE A 10 10.33 3.21 -3.01
CA ILE A 10 8.87 3.03 -2.95
C ILE A 10 8.29 4.01 -1.93
N GLU A 11 7.28 4.77 -2.33
CA GLU A 11 6.63 5.75 -1.45
C GLU A 11 5.92 5.04 -0.27
N ALA A 12 6.06 5.61 0.92
CA ALA A 12 5.56 5.06 2.18
C ALA A 12 4.09 4.63 2.16
N GLY A 13 3.24 5.31 1.39
CA GLY A 13 1.81 5.01 1.29
C GLY A 13 1.47 3.80 0.42
N ARG A 14 2.43 3.26 -0.35
CA ARG A 14 2.24 2.05 -1.18
C ARG A 14 2.45 0.76 -0.41
N TYR A 15 3.00 0.82 0.80
CA TYR A 15 3.16 -0.33 1.69
C TYR A 15 2.40 -0.09 3.00
N GLN A 16 1.37 -0.90 3.24
CA GLN A 16 0.55 -0.83 4.45
C GLN A 16 0.42 -2.23 5.05
N THR A 17 0.42 -2.32 6.38
CA THR A 17 0.23 -3.58 7.11
C THR A 17 -1.01 -3.47 7.98
N ALA A 18 -1.88 -4.48 7.93
CA ALA A 18 -3.06 -4.57 8.77
C ALA A 18 -3.22 -5.98 9.33
N TRP A 19 -3.67 -6.09 10.57
CA TRP A 19 -4.00 -7.34 11.23
C TRP A 19 -5.51 -7.54 11.15
N ILE A 20 -5.94 -8.59 10.46
CA ILE A 20 -7.36 -8.87 10.19
C ILE A 20 -7.58 -10.38 10.38
N SER A 21 -8.46 -10.73 11.31
CA SER A 21 -8.88 -12.10 11.59
C SER A 21 -10.00 -12.55 10.66
N GLY A 22 -10.30 -13.86 10.65
CA GLY A 22 -11.32 -14.45 9.77
C GLY A 22 -12.75 -13.94 9.99
N ALA A 23 -13.05 -13.34 11.14
CA ALA A 23 -14.36 -12.78 11.45
C ALA A 23 -14.50 -11.29 11.08
N GLU A 24 -13.41 -10.61 10.70
CA GLU A 24 -13.35 -9.16 10.54
C GLU A 24 -13.61 -8.71 9.09
N GLY A 25 -14.67 -9.22 8.45
CA GLY A 25 -15.00 -8.91 7.06
C GLY A 25 -15.21 -7.42 6.77
N ILE A 26 -15.90 -6.70 7.67
CA ILE A 26 -16.14 -5.25 7.53
C ILE A 26 -14.83 -4.47 7.60
N LYS A 27 -13.93 -4.83 8.53
CA LYS A 27 -12.61 -4.21 8.66
C LYS A 27 -11.76 -4.45 7.42
N PHE A 28 -11.83 -5.65 6.82
CA PHE A 28 -11.17 -5.95 5.56
C PHE A 28 -11.65 -5.02 4.44
N GLN A 29 -12.96 -4.92 4.25
CA GLN A 29 -13.55 -4.04 3.24
C GLN A 29 -13.05 -2.60 3.38
N GLN A 30 -13.16 -2.03 4.59
CA GLN A 30 -12.76 -0.65 4.87
C GLN A 30 -11.25 -0.44 4.66
N THR A 31 -10.43 -1.40 5.10
CA THR A 31 -8.97 -1.33 4.94
C THR A 31 -8.58 -1.34 3.47
N MET A 32 -9.23 -2.19 2.65
CA MET A 32 -8.97 -2.26 1.21
C MET A 32 -9.44 -1.01 0.48
N GLN A 33 -10.60 -0.45 0.84
CA GLN A 33 -11.07 0.82 0.28
C GLN A 33 -10.06 1.95 0.53
N LYS A 34 -9.63 2.10 1.79
CA LYS A 34 -8.61 3.08 2.18
C LYS A 34 -7.28 2.86 1.44
N LEU A 35 -6.81 1.61 1.37
CA LEU A 35 -5.57 1.28 0.65
C LEU A 35 -5.65 1.71 -0.82
N VAL A 36 -6.75 1.39 -1.50
CA VAL A 36 -6.95 1.75 -2.91
C VAL A 36 -7.00 3.26 -3.09
N GLU A 37 -7.72 3.98 -2.22
CA GLU A 37 -7.77 5.45 -2.26
C GLU A 37 -6.40 6.08 -2.06
N ASP A 38 -5.65 5.63 -1.06
CA ASP A 38 -4.32 6.14 -0.74
C ASP A 38 -3.35 5.89 -1.90
N VAL A 39 -3.36 4.70 -2.50
CA VAL A 39 -2.51 4.37 -3.66
C VAL A 39 -2.92 5.18 -4.90
N LYS A 40 -4.22 5.40 -5.13
CA LYS A 40 -4.70 6.22 -6.26
C LYS A 40 -4.25 7.67 -6.11
N LYS A 41 -4.26 8.24 -4.90
CA LYS A 41 -3.78 9.61 -4.63
C LYS A 41 -2.28 9.78 -4.94
N LEU A 42 -1.49 8.71 -4.79
CA LEU A 42 -0.06 8.71 -5.15
C LEU A 42 0.18 8.60 -6.65
N GLY A 43 -0.83 8.26 -7.46
CA GLY A 43 -0.70 8.07 -8.89
C GLY A 43 0.15 6.84 -9.28
N PRO A 44 0.46 6.68 -10.57
CA PRO A 44 1.26 5.56 -11.07
C PRO A 44 2.66 5.52 -10.44
N ASN A 45 3.17 4.31 -10.18
CA ASN A 45 4.56 4.15 -9.74
C ASN A 45 5.48 4.15 -10.97
N TYR A 46 6.16 5.26 -11.22
CA TYR A 46 7.09 5.38 -12.34
C TYR A 46 8.47 4.77 -12.04
N LYS A 47 8.95 4.89 -10.79
CA LYS A 47 10.29 4.45 -10.37
C LYS A 47 10.52 2.95 -10.56
N LEU A 48 9.56 2.12 -10.18
CA LEU A 48 9.66 0.67 -10.38
C LEU A 48 9.26 0.24 -11.79
N ARG A 49 8.43 1.02 -12.50
CA ARG A 49 7.97 0.69 -13.85
C ARG A 49 9.05 0.88 -14.90
N GLU A 50 9.98 1.81 -14.64
CA GLU A 50 11.10 2.15 -15.54
C GLU A 50 12.41 1.45 -15.15
N ALA A 51 12.43 0.67 -14.06
CA ALA A 51 13.51 -0.23 -13.73
C ALA A 51 13.50 -1.44 -14.70
N LYS A 52 13.94 -1.21 -15.93
CA LYS A 52 14.30 -2.25 -16.90
C LYS A 52 15.80 -2.49 -16.89
#